data_AF-A0A971KY03-F1
#
_entry.id   AF-A0A971KY03-F1
#
_cell.length_a   1.000
_cell.length_b   1.000
_cell.length_c   1.000
_cell.angle_alpha   90.00
_cell.angle_beta   90.00
_cell.angle_gamma   90.00
#
_symmetry.space_group_name_H-M   'P 1'
#
loop_
_entity.id
_entity.type
_entity.pdbx_description
1 polymer ?
#
loop_
_entity_poly.entity_id
_entity_poly.type
_entity_poly.pdbx_seq_one_letter_code
_entity_poly.pdbx_strand_id
1 'polypeptide(L)'
;MAASCHHDKLCPVEENDWCHFSQRVTRSSVHRQVKSGELSYEDEKFSFVCVSRSESTAVEGLVIRHPQIRKGHIYLKLCTPDGLVNKIISRRDKDMFRKAREMEWGSIINIKEE
;
A
#
# COMPACT_ATOMS: atom_id res chain seq x y z
N MET A 1 -15.69 -7.40 -0.88
CA MET A 1 -14.39 -8.11 -0.75
C MET A 1 -13.80 -7.80 0.62
N ALA A 2 -13.13 -8.73 1.31
CA ALA A 2 -12.73 -8.51 2.71
C ALA A 2 -11.37 -7.82 2.89
N ALA A 3 -10.41 -8.05 1.98
CA ALA A 3 -9.11 -7.35 1.99
C ALA A 3 -8.41 -7.43 0.62
N SER A 4 -7.34 -6.62 0.49
CA SER A 4 -6.52 -6.27 -0.70
C SER A 4 -7.10 -5.18 -1.60
N CYS A 5 -8.38 -5.28 -1.95
CA CYS A 5 -9.09 -4.32 -2.78
C CYS A 5 -10.44 -4.00 -2.12
N HIS A 6 -10.84 -2.73 -2.13
CA HIS A 6 -11.98 -2.21 -1.38
C HIS A 6 -13.07 -1.60 -2.27
N HIS A 7 -12.94 -1.70 -3.61
CA HIS A 7 -13.89 -1.10 -4.55
C HIS A 7 -14.86 -2.09 -5.20
N ASP A 8 -14.72 -3.41 -4.98
CA ASP A 8 -15.61 -4.47 -5.49
C ASP A 8 -15.95 -4.37 -7.00
N LYS A 9 -15.02 -3.78 -7.77
CA LYS A 9 -15.10 -3.54 -9.22
C LYS A 9 -13.88 -4.18 -9.90
N LEU A 10 -13.84 -4.16 -11.23
CA LEU A 10 -12.62 -4.50 -11.98
C LEU A 10 -11.44 -3.65 -11.49
N CYS A 11 -10.29 -4.29 -11.30
CA CYS A 11 -9.11 -3.60 -10.79
C CYS A 11 -8.61 -2.56 -11.81
N PRO A 12 -8.49 -1.28 -11.43
CA PRO A 12 -8.06 -0.20 -12.33
C PRO A 12 -6.53 -0.16 -12.57
N VAL A 13 -5.77 -1.12 -12.05
CA VAL A 13 -4.32 -1.19 -12.28
C VAL A 13 -4.06 -1.59 -13.73
N GLU A 14 -3.17 -0.84 -14.41
CA GLU A 14 -2.78 -1.08 -15.80
C GLU A 14 -2.08 -2.44 -15.98
N GLU A 15 -2.12 -3.01 -17.19
CA GLU A 15 -1.56 -4.34 -17.49
C GLU A 15 -0.05 -4.48 -17.20
N ASN A 16 0.71 -3.40 -17.25
CA ASN A 16 2.15 -3.39 -16.95
C ASN A 16 2.47 -3.20 -15.46
N ASP A 17 1.45 -3.11 -14.61
CA ASP A 17 1.58 -3.00 -13.16
C ASP A 17 0.68 -4.04 -12.48
N TRP A 18 0.86 -4.25 -11.18
CA TRP A 18 0.05 -5.19 -10.42
C TRP A 18 -0.16 -4.71 -8.98
N CYS A 19 -1.31 -5.08 -8.41
CA CYS A 19 -1.64 -4.77 -7.02
C CYS A 19 -0.91 -5.76 -6.09
N HIS A 20 0.05 -5.26 -5.32
CA HIS A 20 0.90 -6.05 -4.42
C HIS A 20 1.27 -5.24 -3.19
N PHE A 21 1.92 -5.90 -2.23
CA PHE A 21 2.69 -5.30 -1.16
C PHE A 21 4.06 -5.99 -1.08
N SER A 22 4.99 -5.42 -0.31
CA SER A 22 6.33 -5.97 -0.12
C SER A 22 6.55 -6.31 1.34
N GLN A 23 7.05 -7.51 1.62
CA GLN A 23 7.40 -7.95 2.97
C GLN A 23 8.86 -8.37 3.02
N ARG A 24 9.56 -7.89 4.04
CA ARG A 24 10.93 -8.35 4.32
C ARG A 24 10.89 -9.76 4.90
N VAL A 25 11.55 -10.69 4.23
CA VAL A 25 11.70 -12.08 4.67
C VAL A 25 13.18 -12.43 4.84
N THR A 26 13.48 -13.31 5.79
CA THR A 26 14.86 -13.70 6.12
C THR A 26 15.39 -14.72 5.12
N ARG A 27 16.63 -14.51 4.65
CA ARG A 27 17.38 -15.50 3.88
C ARG A 27 18.24 -16.35 4.79
N SER A 28 18.00 -17.66 4.77
CA SER A 28 18.90 -18.63 5.39
C SER A 28 20.29 -18.58 4.75
N SER A 29 21.32 -19.09 5.44
CA SER A 29 22.68 -19.18 4.87
C SER A 29 22.71 -20.03 3.60
N VAL A 30 21.89 -21.10 3.54
CA VAL A 30 21.73 -21.93 2.34
C VAL A 30 21.09 -21.14 1.19
N HIS A 31 20.03 -20.37 1.45
CA HIS A 31 19.44 -19.49 0.41
C HIS A 31 20.44 -18.48 -0.12
N ARG A 32 21.26 -17.88 0.73
CA ARG A 32 22.32 -16.96 0.31
C ARG A 32 23.36 -17.65 -0.58
N GLN A 33 23.81 -18.84 -0.20
CA GLN A 33 24.79 -19.60 -0.97
C GLN A 33 24.25 -20.04 -2.34
N VAL A 34 23.03 -20.58 -2.38
CA VAL A 34 22.43 -21.12 -3.62
C VAL A 34 22.00 -20.01 -4.58
N LYS A 35 21.51 -18.88 -4.07
CA LYS A 35 21.03 -17.74 -4.89
C LYS A 35 22.07 -16.61 -5.04
N SER A 36 23.31 -16.83 -4.60
CA SER A 36 24.36 -15.80 -4.56
C SER A 36 23.90 -14.49 -3.89
N GLY A 37 23.10 -14.61 -2.82
CA GLY A 37 22.55 -13.46 -2.11
C GLY A 37 23.50 -12.93 -1.04
N GLU A 38 23.84 -11.64 -1.09
CA GLU A 38 24.73 -11.01 -0.11
C GLU A 38 24.03 -10.71 1.23
N LEU A 39 22.80 -10.17 1.16
CA LEU A 39 22.03 -9.77 2.34
C LEU A 39 21.32 -10.96 3.01
N SER A 40 21.19 -10.90 4.33
CA SER A 40 20.45 -11.86 5.15
C SER A 40 18.92 -11.75 5.03
N TYR A 41 18.42 -10.90 4.14
CA TYR A 41 17.01 -10.71 3.87
C TYR A 41 16.74 -10.44 2.39
N GLU A 42 15.48 -10.57 2.00
CA GLU A 42 14.94 -10.07 0.74
C GLU A 42 13.58 -9.42 0.98
N ASP A 43 13.25 -8.43 0.17
CA ASP A 43 11.93 -7.82 0.16
C ASP A 43 11.12 -8.53 -0.94
N GLU A 44 10.28 -9.47 -0.52
CA GLU A 44 9.47 -10.31 -1.40
C GLU A 44 8.12 -9.64 -1.66
N LYS A 45 7.67 -9.67 -2.91
CA LYS A 45 6.41 -9.05 -3.32
C LYS A 45 5.29 -10.08 -3.31
N PHE A 46 4.19 -9.75 -2.63
CA PHE A 46 3.03 -10.60 -2.51
C PHE A 46 1.77 -9.89 -3.01
N SER A 47 0.88 -10.67 -3.62
CA SER A 47 -0.50 -10.28 -3.86
C SER A 47 -1.40 -11.34 -3.23
N PHE A 48 -2.50 -10.91 -2.63
CA PHE A 48 -3.45 -11.81 -2.00
C PHE A 48 -4.86 -11.26 -2.21
N VAL A 49 -5.85 -12.11 -2.02
CA VAL A 49 -7.26 -11.72 -1.95
C VAL A 49 -7.89 -12.36 -0.73
N CYS A 50 -8.69 -11.59 0.01
CA CYS A 50 -9.54 -12.13 1.07
C CYS A 50 -10.99 -11.86 0.72
N VAL A 51 -11.82 -12.91 0.82
CA VAL A 51 -13.26 -12.87 0.58
C VAL A 51 -13.99 -13.41 1.81
N SER A 52 -15.14 -12.83 2.12
CA SER A 52 -15.99 -13.20 3.26
C SER A 52 -17.44 -13.27 2.81
N ARG A 53 -18.26 -14.06 3.50
CA ARG A 53 -19.72 -14.08 3.33
C ARG A 53 -20.40 -12.91 4.05
N SER A 54 -19.72 -12.32 5.02
CA SER A 54 -20.20 -11.16 5.78
C SER A 54 -19.67 -9.86 5.19
N GLU A 55 -20.40 -8.77 5.40
CA GLU A 55 -19.94 -7.44 5.04
C GLU A 55 -18.62 -7.10 5.77
N SER A 56 -17.71 -6.48 5.03
CA SER A 56 -16.44 -5.96 5.55
C SER A 56 -16.52 -4.45 5.74
N THR A 57 -15.67 -3.92 6.61
CA THR A 57 -15.56 -2.48 6.84
C THR A 57 -15.20 -1.75 5.54
N ALA A 58 -16.03 -0.77 5.16
CA ALA A 58 -15.73 0.11 4.04
C ALA A 58 -14.48 0.95 4.34
N VAL A 59 -13.63 1.11 3.33
CA VAL A 59 -12.39 1.88 3.42
C VAL A 59 -12.42 2.97 2.35
N GLU A 60 -12.18 4.21 2.76
CA GLU A 60 -12.16 5.37 1.85
C GLU A 60 -10.91 5.37 0.95
N GLY A 61 -9.78 4.89 1.47
CA GLY A 61 -8.56 4.74 0.70
C GLY A 61 -7.57 3.77 1.32
N LEU A 62 -6.93 2.96 0.48
CA LEU A 62 -5.81 2.09 0.83
C LEU A 62 -4.54 2.59 0.16
N VAL A 63 -3.45 2.75 0.92
CA VAL A 63 -2.13 3.10 0.37
C VAL A 63 -1.56 1.90 -0.37
N ILE A 64 -1.43 1.99 -1.69
CA ILE A 64 -1.01 0.85 -2.54
C ILE A 64 0.46 0.91 -2.97
N ARG A 65 1.23 1.89 -2.53
CA ARG A 65 2.68 2.01 -2.76
C ARG A 65 3.34 2.70 -1.56
N HIS A 66 4.65 2.55 -1.40
CA HIS A 66 5.39 3.28 -0.37
C HIS A 66 5.13 4.79 -0.45
N PRO A 67 4.68 5.43 0.65
CA PRO A 67 4.55 6.87 0.73
C PRO A 67 5.85 7.58 0.35
N GLN A 68 5.77 8.55 -0.56
CA GLN A 68 6.94 9.31 -1.00
C GLN A 68 7.03 10.60 -0.17
N ILE A 69 7.90 10.59 0.84
CA ILE A 69 8.10 11.72 1.74
C ILE A 69 9.08 12.70 1.09
N ARG A 70 8.62 13.94 0.84
CA ARG A 70 9.43 15.04 0.32
C ARG A 70 9.39 16.24 1.28
N LYS A 71 10.24 17.25 1.04
CA LYS A 71 10.25 18.47 1.85
C LYS A 71 8.88 19.18 1.78
N GLY A 72 8.14 19.14 2.89
CA GLY A 72 6.85 19.80 3.04
C GLY A 72 5.66 19.09 2.38
N HIS A 73 5.86 17.94 1.74
CA HIS A 73 4.79 17.21 1.04
C HIS A 73 4.99 15.69 1.16
N ILE A 74 3.89 14.94 1.28
CA ILE A 74 3.88 13.47 1.21
C ILE A 74 2.96 13.08 0.06
N TYR A 75 3.47 12.26 -0.85
CA TYR A 75 2.69 11.77 -1.99
C TYR A 75 2.27 10.34 -1.71
N LEU A 76 0.96 10.10 -1.81
CA LEU A 76 0.33 8.81 -1.61
C LEU A 76 -0.33 8.36 -2.92
N LYS A 77 -0.10 7.11 -3.32
CA LYS A 77 -0.90 6.43 -4.34
C LYS A 77 -1.94 5.59 -3.62
N LEU A 78 -3.21 5.90 -3.82
CA LEU A 78 -4.33 5.32 -3.09
C LEU A 78 -5.23 4.51 -4.04
N CYS A 79 -5.80 3.44 -3.51
CA CYS A 79 -6.91 2.70 -4.09
C CYS A 79 -8.16 3.03 -3.28
N THR A 80 -9.16 3.65 -3.91
CA THR A 80 -10.42 4.10 -3.32
C THR A 80 -11.60 3.36 -3.97
N PRO A 81 -12.83 3.46 -3.44
CA PRO A 81 -14.03 2.93 -4.08
C PRO A 81 -14.25 3.38 -5.53
N ASP A 82 -13.68 4.52 -5.91
CA ASP A 82 -13.81 5.14 -7.24
C ASP A 82 -12.61 4.89 -8.16
N GLY A 83 -11.52 4.32 -7.65
CA GLY A 83 -10.37 3.92 -8.45
C GLY A 83 -9.02 4.31 -7.85
N LEU A 84 -8.00 4.48 -8.70
CA LEU A 84 -6.67 4.90 -8.26
C LEU A 84 -6.58 6.41 -8.24
N VAL A 85 -6.12 6.97 -7.12
CA VAL A 85 -5.90 8.41 -6.98
C VAL A 85 -4.52 8.70 -6.42
N ASN A 86 -3.88 9.76 -6.91
CA ASN A 86 -2.67 10.30 -6.32
C ASN A 86 -3.05 11.46 -5.39
N LYS A 87 -2.72 11.35 -4.11
CA LYS A 87 -3.02 12.38 -3.11
C LYS A 87 -1.74 13.00 -2.58
N ILE A 88 -1.69 14.33 -2.55
CA ILE A 88 -0.56 15.09 -2.00
C ILE A 88 -0.99 15.69 -0.66
N ILE A 89 -0.33 15.30 0.41
CA ILE A 89 -0.55 15.86 1.75
C ILE A 89 0.51 16.92 2.02
N SER A 90 0.08 18.17 2.19
CA SER A 90 0.95 19.31 2.48
C SER A 90 1.20 19.45 3.98
N ARG A 91 2.40 19.91 4.36
CA ARG A 91 2.74 20.25 5.76
C ARG A 91 1.86 21.35 6.37
N ARG A 92 1.12 22.10 5.53
CA ARG A 92 0.12 23.08 6.00
C ARG A 92 -1.00 22.40 6.79
N ASP A 93 -1.43 21.23 6.35
CA ASP A 93 -2.37 20.37 7.08
C ASP A 93 -1.59 19.51 8.07
N LYS A 94 -1.30 20.11 9.24
CA LYS A 94 -0.40 19.52 10.24
C LYS A 94 -0.84 18.12 10.71
N ASP A 95 -2.15 17.92 10.89
CA ASP A 95 -2.68 16.67 11.43
C ASP A 95 -2.68 15.55 10.40
N MET A 96 -3.15 15.82 9.17
CA MET A 96 -3.08 14.83 8.10
C MET A 96 -1.63 14.55 7.71
N PHE A 97 -0.75 15.56 7.73
CA PHE A 97 0.67 15.38 7.44
C PHE A 97 1.38 14.49 8.47
N ARG A 98 1.09 14.65 9.76
CA ARG A 98 1.61 13.77 10.81
C ARG A 98 1.15 12.33 10.59
N LYS A 99 -0.14 12.12 10.37
CA LYS A 99 -0.71 10.78 10.10
C LYS A 99 -0.10 10.14 8.84
N ALA A 100 -0.06 10.88 7.73
CA ALA A 100 0.48 10.41 6.46
C ALA A 100 1.97 10.08 6.52
N ARG A 101 2.72 10.69 7.44
CA ARG A 101 4.14 10.41 7.65
C ARG A 101 4.38 9.06 8.33
N GLU A 102 3.43 8.59 9.11
CA GLU A 102 3.45 7.30 9.80
C GLU A 102 2.80 6.18 8.97
N MET A 103 2.19 6.53 7.83
CA MET A 103 1.61 5.55 6.93
C MET A 103 2.69 4.75 6.21
N GLU A 104 2.33 3.50 5.92
CA GLU A 104 3.11 2.54 5.19
C GLU A 104 2.31 2.00 4.01
N TRP A 105 2.95 1.18 3.18
CA TRP A 105 2.26 0.44 2.15
C TRP A 105 1.26 -0.52 2.79
N GLY A 106 -0.03 -0.40 2.43
CA GLY A 106 -1.12 -1.16 3.03
C GLY A 106 -1.85 -0.42 4.14
N SER A 107 -1.40 0.78 4.54
CA SER A 107 -2.14 1.61 5.49
C SER A 107 -3.48 2.08 4.92
N ILE A 108 -4.48 2.14 5.80
CA ILE A 108 -5.80 2.69 5.52
C ILE A 108 -5.79 4.19 5.81
N ILE A 109 -6.36 4.98 4.90
CA ILE A 109 -6.56 6.42 5.07
C ILE A 109 -8.04 6.74 4.93
N ASN A 110 -8.54 7.56 5.87
CA ASN A 110 -9.84 8.20 5.74
C ASN A 110 -9.64 9.52 5.02
N ILE A 111 -10.09 9.58 3.77
CA ILE A 111 -10.13 10.77 2.94
C ILE A 111 -11.45 11.48 3.27
N LYS A 112 -11.52 12.17 4.40
CA LYS A 112 -12.59 13.15 4.58
C LYS A 112 -12.39 14.24 3.52
N GLU A 113 -13.34 14.38 2.62
CA GLU A 113 -13.51 15.58 1.80
C GLU A 113 -14.07 16.66 2.74
N GLU A 114 -13.38 17.80 2.83
CA GLU A 114 -13.99 19.05 3.28
C GLU A 114 -14.88 19.63 2.16
#